data_AF-A9MIL4-F1
#
_entry.id   AF-A9MIL4-F1
#
_cell.length_a   1.000
_cell.length_b   1.000
_cell.length_c   1.000
_cell.angle_alpha   90.00
_cell.angle_beta   90.00
_cell.angle_gamma   90.00
#
_symmetry.space_group_name_H-M   'P 1'
#
loop_
_entity.id
_entity.type
_entity.pdbx_description
1 polymer ?
#
loop_
_entity_poly.entity_id
_entity_poly.type
_entity_poly.pdbx_seq_one_letter_code
_entity_poly.pdbx_strand_id
1 'polypeptide(L)'
;MSSDPFSSRATLPDSANVASASTIPNRDARNIPLRVALKQGDQNWQDEVLMIHEGPCWAIDDVRYLGGNVHAPAGTLRQSIENH
;
A
#
# COMPACT_ATOMS: atom_id res chain seq x y z
N MET A 1 -2.61 -15.72 -14.82
CA MET A 1 -3.30 -15.45 -13.53
C MET A 1 -2.60 -14.24 -12.93
N SER A 2 -3.16 -13.04 -13.13
CA SER A 2 -2.54 -11.81 -12.61
C SER A 2 -2.70 -11.83 -11.09
N SER A 3 -1.61 -12.03 -10.36
CA SER A 3 -1.55 -11.80 -8.92
C SER A 3 -1.81 -10.31 -8.66
N ASP A 4 -2.50 -9.97 -7.57
CA ASP A 4 -2.75 -8.58 -7.19
C ASP A 4 -1.44 -7.85 -6.89
N PRO A 5 -1.03 -6.84 -7.68
CA PRO A 5 0.21 -6.13 -7.42
C PRO A 5 0.04 -5.06 -6.33
N PHE A 6 -1.16 -4.74 -5.85
CA PHE A 6 -1.36 -3.64 -4.90
C PHE A 6 -1.47 -4.09 -3.43
N SER A 7 -1.32 -5.39 -3.20
CA SER A 7 -1.40 -6.03 -1.88
C SER A 7 -0.21 -6.94 -1.71
N SER A 8 0.25 -7.09 -0.47
CA SER A 8 1.33 -8.02 -0.18
C SER A 8 0.97 -9.46 -0.51
N ARG A 9 -0.32 -9.82 -0.43
CA ARG A 9 -0.80 -11.19 -0.70
C ARG A 9 -1.17 -11.37 -2.15
N ALA A 10 -0.89 -12.56 -2.70
CA ALA A 10 -1.32 -12.94 -4.04
C ALA A 10 -2.84 -13.07 -4.19
N THR A 11 -3.57 -13.11 -3.08
CA THR A 11 -5.02 -13.21 -3.07
C THR A 11 -5.66 -11.82 -2.98
N LEU A 12 -6.63 -11.58 -3.87
CA LEU A 12 -7.33 -10.30 -3.96
C LEU A 12 -8.18 -10.05 -2.69
N PRO A 13 -8.03 -8.88 -2.03
CA PRO A 13 -8.88 -8.49 -0.92
C PRO A 13 -10.34 -8.30 -1.38
N ASP A 14 -11.30 -8.64 -0.52
CA ASP A 14 -12.71 -8.29 -0.71
C ASP A 14 -13.02 -6.86 -0.26
N SER A 15 -12.17 -6.29 0.60
CA SER A 15 -12.31 -4.93 1.11
C SER A 15 -10.96 -4.33 1.52
N ALA A 16 -10.86 -3.00 1.35
CA ALA A 16 -9.71 -2.20 1.71
C ALA A 16 -10.19 -0.94 2.46
N ASN A 17 -9.71 -0.75 3.68
CA ASN A 17 -10.11 0.39 4.52
C ASN A 17 -8.88 1.11 5.05
N VAL A 18 -8.91 2.44 5.08
CA VAL A 18 -7.85 3.22 5.72
C VAL A 18 -7.91 2.98 7.23
N ALA A 19 -6.91 2.28 7.76
CA ALA A 19 -6.84 1.90 9.16
C ALA A 19 -6.49 3.10 10.07
N SER A 20 -5.74 4.06 9.53
CA SER A 20 -5.41 5.32 10.21
C SER A 20 -5.10 6.42 9.21
N ALA A 21 -5.65 7.61 9.42
CA ALA A 21 -5.32 8.82 8.68
C ALA A 21 -5.12 10.00 9.65
N SER A 22 -4.19 10.89 9.32
CA SER A 22 -3.85 12.07 10.11
C SER A 22 -3.79 13.29 9.20
N THR A 23 -4.16 14.46 9.71
CA THR A 23 -3.94 15.73 8.99
C THR A 23 -2.46 16.10 9.11
N ILE A 24 -1.80 16.33 7.98
CA ILE A 24 -0.38 16.70 7.96
C ILE A 24 -0.27 18.22 7.77
N PRO A 25 0.27 18.97 8.74
CA PRO A 25 0.43 20.41 8.61
C PRO A 25 1.44 20.81 7.53
N ASN A 26 2.46 19.97 7.29
CA ASN A 26 3.46 20.19 6.25
C ASN A 26 2.95 19.71 4.89
N ARG A 27 2.62 20.64 3.99
CA ARG A 27 2.11 20.36 2.65
C ARG A 27 3.16 19.87 1.66
N ASP A 28 4.45 19.91 1.98
CA ASP A 28 5.50 19.40 1.09
C ASP A 28 6.00 18.01 1.53
N ALA A 29 5.27 17.36 2.42
CA ALA A 29 5.63 16.05 2.93
C ALA A 29 5.49 14.97 1.84
N ARG A 30 6.53 14.12 1.75
CA ARG A 30 6.61 12.96 0.87
C ARG A 30 6.72 11.68 1.70
N ASN A 31 6.41 10.54 1.08
CA ASN A 31 6.51 9.21 1.70
C ASN A 31 5.67 9.07 2.97
N ILE A 32 4.49 9.68 3.00
CA ILE A 32 3.59 9.63 4.15
C ILE A 32 2.87 8.28 4.16
N PRO A 33 3.10 7.41 5.16
CA PRO A 33 2.47 6.10 5.17
C PRO A 33 1.01 6.20 5.63
N LEU A 34 0.09 5.78 4.76
CA LEU A 34 -1.27 5.46 5.14
C LEU A 34 -1.39 3.95 5.32
N ARG A 35 -1.76 3.53 6.52
CA ARG A 35 -1.98 2.12 6.83
C ARG A 35 -3.34 1.70 6.29
N VAL A 36 -3.35 0.67 5.45
CA VAL A 36 -4.57 0.12 4.85
C VAL A 36 -4.81 -1.27 5.43
N ALA A 37 -5.99 -1.46 6.01
CA ALA A 37 -6.48 -2.76 6.44
C ALA A 37 -7.16 -3.46 5.26
N LEU A 38 -6.64 -4.63 4.92
CA LEU A 38 -7.11 -5.47 3.83
C LEU A 38 -7.73 -6.73 4.42
N LYS A 39 -8.86 -7.16 3.85
CA LYS A 39 -9.58 -8.34 4.30
C LYS A 39 -9.94 -9.21 3.11
N GLN A 40 -9.96 -10.52 3.35
CA GLN A 40 -10.52 -11.50 2.44
C GLN A 40 -11.10 -12.67 3.25
N GLY A 41 -12.43 -12.78 3.31
CA GLY A 41 -13.07 -13.76 4.19
C GLY A 41 -12.63 -13.56 5.66
N ASP A 42 -12.07 -14.59 6.28
CA ASP A 42 -11.54 -14.49 7.66
C ASP A 42 -10.09 -13.99 7.74
N GLN A 43 -9.42 -13.85 6.59
CA GLN A 43 -8.05 -13.36 6.53
C GLN A 43 -8.02 -11.84 6.59
N ASN A 44 -7.09 -11.31 7.38
CA ASN A 44 -6.81 -9.89 7.46
C ASN A 44 -5.29 -9.65 7.42
N TRP A 45 -4.89 -8.54 6.80
CA TRP A 45 -3.52 -8.04 6.81
C TRP A 45 -3.53 -6.52 6.68
N GLN A 46 -2.34 -5.94 6.82
CA GLN A 46 -2.14 -4.52 6.62
C GLN A 46 -1.01 -4.33 5.63
N ASP A 47 -1.14 -3.30 4.80
CA ASP A 47 -0.08 -2.76 3.95
C ASP A 47 -0.02 -1.25 4.14
N GLU A 48 1.03 -0.62 3.61
CA GLU A 48 1.21 0.83 3.65
C GLU A 48 1.15 1.41 2.25
N VAL A 49 0.30 2.42 2.06
CA VAL A 49 0.30 3.24 0.85
C VAL A 49 1.09 4.50 1.15
N LEU A 50 2.20 4.69 0.45
CA LEU A 50 3.01 5.89 0.57
C LEU A 50 2.37 6.99 -0.26
N MET A 51 2.00 8.08 0.40
CA MET A 51 1.38 9.23 -0.22
C MET A 51 2.40 10.36 -0.41
N ILE A 52 2.22 11.11 -1.49
CA ILE A 52 2.91 12.36 -1.75
C ILE A 52 1.87 13.46 -1.94
N HIS A 53 2.13 14.63 -1.38
CA HIS A 53 1.32 15.81 -1.60
C HIS A 53 1.95 16.65 -2.72
N GLU A 54 1.23 16.83 -3.82
CA GLU A 54 1.68 17.60 -4.98
C GLU A 54 0.68 18.73 -5.25
N GLY A 55 1.05 19.95 -4.85
CA GLY A 55 0.18 21.11 -4.95
C GLY A 55 -1.06 20.97 -4.08
N PRO A 56 -2.29 20.88 -4.64
CA PRO A 56 -3.52 20.67 -3.88
C PRO A 56 -3.95 19.21 -3.74
N CYS A 57 -3.21 18.26 -4.32
CA CYS A 57 -3.64 16.86 -4.47
C CYS A 57 -2.76 15.90 -3.67
N TRP A 58 -3.40 14.83 -3.19
CA TRP A 58 -2.71 13.65 -2.68
C TRP A 58 -2.59 12.62 -3.80
N ALA A 59 -1.37 12.19 -4.09
CA ALA A 59 -1.08 11.10 -5.01
C ALA A 59 -0.42 9.92 -4.27
N ILE A 60 -0.53 8.74 -4.85
CA ILE A 60 0.17 7.54 -4.37
C ILE A 60 1.57 7.56 -4.97
N ASP A 61 2.60 7.52 -4.12
CA ASP A 61 4.00 7.36 -4.53
C ASP A 61 4.37 5.89 -4.71
N ASP A 62 4.07 5.04 -3.72
CA ASP A 62 4.39 3.61 -3.74
C ASP A 62 3.46 2.82 -2.79
N VAL A 63 3.45 1.50 -2.92
CA VAL A 63 2.82 0.58 -1.97
C VAL A 63 3.89 -0.26 -1.31
N ARG A 64 3.95 -0.23 0.02
CA ARG A 64 4.83 -1.05 0.83
C ARG A 64 4.06 -2.23 1.39
N TYR A 65 4.59 -3.42 1.15
CA TYR A 65 4.00 -4.66 1.59
C TYR A 65 4.44 -5.00 3.01
N LEU A 66 3.48 -5.23 3.91
CA LEU A 66 3.75 -5.64 5.30
C LEU A 66 3.13 -7.01 5.63
N GLY A 67 2.10 -7.46 4.91
CA GLY A 67 1.51 -8.78 5.14
C GLY A 67 2.45 -9.88 4.68
N GLY A 68 3.02 -10.65 5.62
CA GLY A 68 4.18 -11.55 5.46
C GLY A 68 4.17 -12.66 4.39
N ASN A 69 3.16 -12.74 3.52
CA ASN A 69 3.16 -13.58 2.31
C ASN A 69 3.41 -12.72 1.07
N VAL A 70 4.51 -11.97 1.09
CA VAL A 70 4.86 -11.01 0.05
C VAL A 70 5.20 -11.76 -1.25
N HIS A 71 4.42 -11.56 -2.30
CA HIS A 71 4.74 -12.12 -3.63
C HIS A 71 5.94 -11.44 -4.29
N ALA A 72 6.39 -10.32 -3.72
CA ALA A 72 7.57 -9.59 -4.12
C ALA A 72 8.67 -9.65 -3.05
N PRO A 73 9.87 -10.15 -3.38
CA PRO A 73 11.03 -10.14 -2.47
C PRO A 73 11.43 -8.74 -2.00
N ALA A 74 10.98 -7.72 -2.74
CA ALA A 74 11.50 -6.36 -2.67
C ALA A 74 10.75 -5.48 -1.64
N GLY A 75 9.58 -5.90 -1.15
CA GLY A 75 8.88 -5.18 -0.08
C GLY A 75 8.14 -3.90 -0.50
N THR A 76 8.26 -3.46 -1.77
CA THR A 76 7.37 -2.44 -2.36
C THR A 76 6.93 -2.78 -3.78
N LEU A 77 5.82 -2.18 -4.23
CA LEU A 77 5.28 -2.33 -5.59
C LEU A 77 6.29 -1.86 -6.64
N ARG A 78 6.87 -0.68 -6.49
CA ARG A 78 7.87 -0.16 -7.45
C ARG A 78 9.02 -1.14 -7.69
N GLN A 79 9.56 -1.73 -6.62
CA GLN A 79 10.65 -2.69 -6.80
C GLN A 79 10.16 -4.05 -7.34
N SER A 80 8.89 -4.39 -7.15
CA SER A 80 8.29 -5.60 -7.72
C SER A 80 8.24 -5.55 -9.24
N ILE A 81 7.88 -4.38 -9.79
CA ILE A 81 7.80 -4.16 -11.24
C ILE A 81 9.17 -3.99 -11.90
N GLU A 82 10.15 -3.44 -11.16
CA GLU A 82 11.53 -3.31 -11.66
C GLU A 82 12.26 -4.64 -11.77
N ASN A 83 11.88 -5.63 -10.96
CA ASN A 83 12.46 -6.98 -10.95
C ASN A 83 11.67 -8.00 -11.78
N HIS A 84 10.74 -7.55 -12.64
CA HIS A 84 9.90 -8.38 -13.50
C HIS A 84 10.24 -8.25 -14.99
#